data_AF-A0A2V7JLR2-F1
#
_entry.id   AF-A0A2V7JLR2-F1
#
_cell.length_a   1.000
_cell.length_b   1.000
_cell.length_c   1.000
_cell.angle_alpha   90.00
_cell.angle_beta   90.00
_cell.angle_gamma   90.00
#
_symmetry.space_group_name_H-M   'P 1'
#
loop_
_entity.id
_entity.type
_entity.pdbx_description
1 polymer ?
#
loop_
_entity_poly.entity_id
_entity_poly.type
_entity_poly.pdbx_seq_one_letter_code
_entity_poly.pdbx_strand_id
1 'polypeptide(L)'
;MVQLARELTHFFREARQIRERREVPFLILADPAVDRLLRFAQRHGRLRAIVNVKLPPLVAPLRGERYAAGERLSALLAPPYDVIAHEDRARYAARDPHNIVHLILPEAPPGGGDRYASAARLLAAWREGGVLRPDPGESVYVVAQDYALDSGERRTRIGMLAAVRAEPFASRRVRPHEQTHSAPKADRLALLRHTRTNLESIFLLAPDPDRALARALAKVASGVPAVRAELDGVGLRQWLVSGAPATDLTRLAGRAQLYIADGHHRYETAVAYGQEHPEADRVLSFIVSAADPGLTILPTHRIVFGQGRDPGKLVTAWREWFEVGRVAPCMDRVERLAELGRERTACIVAFPGAYDVSLV
;
A
#
# COMPACT_ATOMS: atom_id res chain seq x y z
N MET A 1 2.32 27.21 42.56
CA MET A 1 2.06 26.90 43.99
C MET A 1 1.03 25.78 44.00
N VAL A 2 1.36 24.62 44.59
CA VAL A 2 0.45 23.47 44.91
C VAL A 2 -0.06 22.71 43.66
N GLN A 3 0.00 21.37 43.50
CA GLN A 3 0.22 20.24 44.40
C GLN A 3 0.86 19.08 43.62
N LEU A 4 1.90 18.49 44.21
CA LEU A 4 2.56 17.26 43.79
C LEU A 4 2.07 16.12 44.70
N ALA A 5 2.02 14.90 44.16
CA ALA A 5 2.12 13.58 44.82
C ALA A 5 0.89 12.66 44.79
N ARG A 6 1.23 11.37 44.62
CA ARG A 6 0.44 10.12 44.63
C ARG A 6 -0.24 9.81 43.29
N GLU A 7 0.07 8.74 42.55
CA GLU A 7 0.75 7.47 42.85
C GLU A 7 1.43 6.96 41.56
N LEU A 8 2.55 6.26 41.68
CA LEU A 8 2.92 5.08 40.86
C LEU A 8 4.27 4.54 41.35
N THR A 9 4.30 4.17 42.62
CA THR A 9 5.41 3.43 43.22
C THR A 9 5.12 1.93 43.11
N HIS A 10 5.11 1.37 41.90
CA HIS A 10 5.10 -0.10 41.75
C HIS A 10 5.62 -0.65 40.42
N PHE A 11 6.66 -0.05 39.82
CA PHE A 11 7.27 -0.62 38.61
C PHE A 11 8.80 -0.74 38.61
N PHE A 12 9.47 -0.37 39.70
CA PHE A 12 10.94 -0.49 39.82
C PHE A 12 11.35 -1.47 40.91
N ARG A 13 11.25 -2.77 40.59
CA ARG A 13 12.15 -3.80 41.13
C ARG A 13 12.53 -4.73 39.99
N GLU A 14 13.61 -4.38 39.31
CA GLU A 14 14.75 -5.27 39.09
C GLU A 14 15.80 -4.55 38.24
N ALA A 15 16.93 -4.25 38.88
CA ALA A 15 18.12 -3.76 38.22
C ALA A 15 18.85 -4.95 37.58
N ARG A 16 18.84 -5.04 36.25
CA ARG A 16 19.91 -5.73 35.51
C ARG A 16 20.69 -4.71 34.71
N GLN A 17 21.95 -4.54 35.09
CA GLN A 17 22.95 -3.84 34.31
C GLN A 17 23.08 -4.53 32.94
N ILE A 18 22.76 -3.81 31.87
CA ILE A 18 23.24 -4.14 30.52
C ILE A 18 24.20 -3.02 30.15
N ARG A 19 25.50 -3.31 30.31
CA ARG A 19 26.57 -2.58 29.63
C ARG A 19 26.54 -3.03 28.18
N GLU A 20 25.87 -2.29 27.31
CA GLU A 20 26.19 -2.29 25.89
C GLU A 20 25.89 -0.91 25.29
N ARG A 21 26.97 -0.25 24.89
CA ARG A 21 26.94 1.06 24.22
C ARG A 21 26.65 0.78 22.75
N ARG A 22 25.38 0.78 22.35
CA ARG A 22 24.99 0.86 20.93
C ARG A 22 24.61 2.28 20.61
N GLU A 23 25.47 2.96 19.86
CA GLU A 23 25.11 4.20 19.17
C GLU A 23 24.05 3.85 18.12
N VAL A 24 22.85 4.42 18.28
CA VAL A 24 21.77 4.36 17.30
C VAL A 24 21.70 5.74 16.65
N PRO A 25 21.84 5.87 15.32
CA PRO A 25 21.82 7.18 14.68
C PRO A 25 20.39 7.75 14.77
N PHE A 26 20.27 8.86 15.49
CA PHE A 26 19.09 9.70 15.52
C PHE A 26 18.97 10.43 14.17
N LEU A 27 18.09 9.99 13.29
CA LEU A 27 17.63 10.84 12.19
C LEU A 27 16.62 11.85 12.76
N ILE A 28 17.12 13.03 13.09
CA ILE A 28 16.31 14.20 13.46
C ILE A 28 16.03 14.95 12.16
N LEU A 29 14.79 14.95 11.68
CA LEU A 29 14.30 16.05 10.84
C LEU A 29 14.19 17.26 11.76
N ALA A 30 15.26 18.05 11.82
CA ALA A 30 15.42 19.12 12.79
C ALA A 30 14.58 20.33 12.39
N ASP A 31 13.39 20.44 12.99
CA ASP A 31 12.78 21.75 13.21
C ASP A 31 13.82 22.65 13.94
N PRO A 32 14.12 23.87 13.46
CA PRO A 32 15.08 24.79 14.07
C PRO A 32 14.80 25.12 15.55
N ALA A 33 13.56 24.94 16.01
CA ALA A 33 13.18 25.06 17.42
C ALA A 33 13.62 23.83 18.24
N VAL A 34 13.48 22.62 17.68
CA VAL A 34 13.91 21.37 18.32
C VAL A 34 15.44 21.29 18.41
N ASP A 35 16.15 21.75 17.39
CA ASP A 35 17.61 21.82 17.37
C ASP A 35 18.16 22.81 18.44
N ARG A 36 17.50 23.95 18.63
CA ARG A 36 17.81 24.88 19.73
C ARG A 36 17.58 24.26 21.11
N LEU A 37 16.49 23.52 21.27
CA LEU A 37 16.15 22.86 22.54
C LEU A 37 17.12 21.73 22.88
N LEU A 38 17.53 20.95 21.88
CA LEU A 38 18.51 19.87 22.03
C LEU A 38 19.91 20.40 22.35
N ARG A 39 20.34 21.49 21.68
CA ARG A 39 21.61 22.17 22.00
C ARG A 39 21.62 22.75 23.42
N PHE A 40 20.48 23.27 23.89
CA PHE A 40 20.32 23.73 25.27
C PHE A 40 20.42 22.57 26.27
N ALA A 41 19.72 21.46 26.01
CA ALA A 41 19.75 20.26 26.86
C ALA A 41 21.12 19.56 26.88
N GLN A 42 21.89 19.60 25.78
CA GLN A 42 23.26 19.09 25.73
C GLN A 42 24.24 19.90 26.60
N ARG A 43 24.01 21.20 26.80
CA ARG A 43 24.84 22.04 27.68
C ARG A 43 24.57 21.83 29.16
N HIS A 44 23.45 21.23 29.54
CA HIS A 44 23.07 21.01 30.94
C HIS A 44 22.86 19.51 31.15
N GLY A 45 23.94 18.83 31.51
CA GLY A 45 23.98 17.38 31.72
C GLY A 45 22.79 16.89 32.53
N ARG A 46 22.05 15.93 31.94
CA ARG A 46 20.83 15.27 32.43
C ARG A 46 19.53 16.09 32.30
N LEU A 47 19.10 16.33 31.07
CA LEU A 47 17.67 16.48 30.75
C LEU A 47 17.25 15.35 29.81
N ARG A 48 16.52 14.34 30.32
CA ARG A 48 15.69 13.47 29.49
C ARG A 48 14.46 14.29 29.09
N ALA A 49 14.61 15.10 28.05
CA ALA A 49 13.48 15.76 27.43
C ALA A 49 12.73 14.74 26.56
N ILE A 50 11.51 14.37 26.94
CA ILE A 50 10.58 13.72 26.03
C ILE A 50 10.06 14.84 25.11
N VAL A 51 10.69 15.01 23.96
CA VAL A 51 10.16 15.90 22.93
C VAL A 51 9.01 15.15 22.25
N ASN A 52 7.78 15.48 22.62
CA ASN A 52 6.60 15.04 21.88
C ASN A 52 6.53 15.81 20.56
N VAL A 53 7.22 15.30 19.54
CA VAL A 53 7.04 15.80 18.17
C VAL A 53 5.69 15.27 17.67
N LYS A 54 4.71 16.16 17.54
CA LYS A 54 3.45 15.82 16.88
C LYS A 54 3.71 15.74 15.38
N LEU A 55 4.06 14.55 14.90
CA LEU A 55 4.23 14.32 13.47
C LEU A 55 2.92 14.65 12.74
N PRO A 56 2.98 15.23 11.54
CA PRO A 56 1.78 15.51 10.78
C PRO A 56 1.00 14.21 10.48
N PRO A 57 -0.32 14.27 10.26
CA PRO A 57 -1.13 13.09 9.98
C PRO A 57 -0.59 12.27 8.81
N LEU A 58 -0.44 10.96 9.02
CA LEU A 58 0.05 10.02 8.01
C LEU A 58 -0.92 9.95 6.83
N VAL A 59 -2.20 9.88 7.14
CA VAL A 59 -3.30 9.81 6.19
C VAL A 59 -4.11 11.09 6.31
N ALA A 60 -4.53 11.65 5.19
CA ALA A 60 -5.38 12.83 5.12
C ALA A 60 -6.45 12.66 4.03
N PRO A 61 -7.59 13.36 4.15
CA PRO A 61 -8.48 13.56 3.02
C PRO A 61 -7.73 14.24 1.85
N LEU A 62 -8.27 14.11 0.65
CA LEU A 62 -7.70 14.73 -0.55
C LEU A 62 -8.78 15.36 -1.39
N ARG A 63 -8.44 16.41 -2.13
CA ARG A 63 -9.30 16.93 -3.18
C ARG A 63 -9.04 16.15 -4.46
N GLY A 64 -9.90 15.20 -4.77
CA GLY A 64 -9.70 14.31 -5.91
C GLY A 64 -10.21 14.92 -7.22
N GLU A 65 -9.78 14.32 -8.32
CA GLU A 65 -10.34 14.54 -9.64
C GLU A 65 -11.02 13.24 -10.08
N ARG A 66 -12.28 13.33 -10.49
CA ARG A 66 -13.10 12.17 -10.86
C ARG A 66 -13.60 12.30 -12.28
N TYR A 67 -13.85 11.17 -12.93
CA TYR A 67 -14.62 11.16 -14.17
C TYR A 67 -16.01 11.77 -13.95
N ALA A 68 -16.40 12.68 -14.85
CA ALA A 68 -17.72 13.30 -14.81
C ALA A 68 -18.84 12.32 -15.20
N ALA A 69 -18.54 11.39 -16.12
CA ALA A 69 -19.46 10.38 -16.63
C ALA A 69 -19.44 9.11 -15.75
N GLY A 70 -19.98 9.21 -14.54
CA GLY A 70 -19.97 8.11 -13.56
C GLY A 70 -20.70 6.85 -14.03
N GLU A 71 -21.69 6.99 -14.91
CA GLU A 71 -22.47 5.91 -15.51
C GLU A 71 -21.71 5.09 -16.55
N ARG A 72 -20.66 5.66 -17.15
CA ARG A 72 -19.80 5.00 -18.14
C ARG A 72 -18.51 4.47 -17.54
N LEU A 73 -18.35 4.58 -16.21
CA LEU A 73 -17.08 4.38 -15.53
C LEU A 73 -16.42 3.03 -15.88
N SER A 74 -17.17 1.94 -16.03
CA SER A 74 -16.61 0.63 -16.42
C SER A 74 -15.78 0.65 -17.71
N ALA A 75 -16.16 1.46 -18.71
CA ALA A 75 -15.41 1.59 -19.96
C ALA A 75 -14.14 2.44 -19.82
N LEU A 76 -14.05 3.26 -18.75
CA LEU A 76 -12.97 4.21 -18.50
C LEU A 76 -11.86 3.63 -17.61
N LEU A 77 -12.10 2.46 -17.03
CA LEU A 77 -11.17 1.80 -16.12
C LEU A 77 -10.23 0.83 -16.84
N ALA A 78 -9.04 0.67 -16.26
CA ALA A 78 -8.05 -0.35 -16.60
C ALA A 78 -7.39 -0.81 -15.28
N PRO A 79 -6.81 -2.01 -15.25
CA PRO A 79 -6.07 -2.45 -14.08
C PRO A 79 -4.73 -1.69 -13.96
N PRO A 80 -3.97 -1.85 -12.86
CA PRO A 80 -2.67 -1.20 -12.70
C PRO A 80 -1.71 -1.49 -13.87
N TYR A 81 -0.83 -0.55 -14.18
CA TYR A 81 0.05 -0.65 -15.36
C TYR A 81 0.90 -1.93 -15.38
N ASP A 82 1.31 -2.42 -14.21
CA ASP A 82 2.25 -3.52 -14.01
C ASP A 82 1.59 -4.89 -14.20
N VAL A 83 0.27 -4.93 -14.30
CA VAL A 83 -0.50 -6.14 -14.60
C VAL A 83 -1.10 -6.14 -16.01
N ILE A 84 -0.99 -5.03 -16.75
CA ILE A 84 -1.46 -4.94 -18.14
C ILE A 84 -0.40 -5.57 -19.06
N ALA A 85 -0.75 -6.68 -19.71
CA ALA A 85 0.05 -7.23 -20.80
C ALA A 85 0.05 -6.27 -22.00
N HIS A 86 1.13 -6.29 -22.79
CA HIS A 86 1.27 -5.40 -23.95
C HIS A 86 0.10 -5.53 -24.94
N GLU A 87 -0.36 -6.77 -25.19
CA GLU A 87 -1.50 -7.07 -26.06
C GLU A 87 -2.84 -6.59 -25.48
N ASP A 88 -3.00 -6.64 -24.15
CA ASP A 88 -4.23 -6.21 -23.47
C ASP A 88 -4.38 -4.69 -23.44
N ARG A 89 -3.28 -3.94 -23.50
CA ARG A 89 -3.30 -2.48 -23.51
C ARG A 89 -4.18 -1.94 -24.64
N ALA A 90 -4.03 -2.50 -25.85
CA ALA A 90 -4.83 -2.10 -27.01
C ALA A 90 -6.33 -2.41 -26.80
N ARG A 91 -6.65 -3.52 -26.13
CA ARG A 91 -8.02 -3.88 -25.76
C ARG A 91 -8.64 -2.85 -24.83
N TYR A 92 -7.94 -2.40 -23.78
CA TYR A 92 -8.45 -1.35 -22.88
C TYR A 92 -8.59 0.00 -23.60
N ALA A 93 -7.60 0.38 -24.42
CA ALA A 93 -7.62 1.62 -25.18
C ALA A 93 -8.80 1.69 -26.16
N ALA A 94 -9.20 0.55 -26.74
CA ALA A 94 -10.35 0.47 -27.63
C ALA A 94 -11.72 0.53 -26.92
N ARG A 95 -11.78 0.37 -25.59
CA ARG A 95 -13.06 0.44 -24.84
C ARG A 95 -13.64 1.85 -24.84
N ASP A 96 -12.80 2.87 -24.67
CA ASP A 96 -13.20 4.28 -24.67
C ASP A 96 -11.97 5.17 -24.92
N PRO A 97 -12.09 6.27 -25.68
CA PRO A 97 -11.00 7.25 -25.86
C PRO A 97 -10.55 7.92 -24.55
N HIS A 98 -11.36 7.87 -23.50
CA HIS A 98 -11.04 8.37 -22.16
C HIS A 98 -10.68 7.26 -21.17
N ASN A 99 -10.33 6.06 -21.65
CA ASN A 99 -9.86 5.01 -20.77
C ASN A 99 -8.53 5.40 -20.11
N ILE A 100 -8.44 5.22 -18.79
CA ILE A 100 -7.29 5.62 -17.98
C ILE A 100 -5.96 5.03 -18.47
N VAL A 101 -5.99 3.91 -19.20
CA VAL A 101 -4.82 3.28 -19.82
C VAL A 101 -3.99 4.25 -20.68
N HIS A 102 -4.64 5.23 -21.32
CA HIS A 102 -3.95 6.25 -22.10
C HIS A 102 -3.05 7.16 -21.27
N LEU A 103 -3.32 7.29 -19.96
CA LEU A 103 -2.53 8.08 -19.02
C LEU A 103 -1.54 7.23 -18.22
N ILE A 104 -1.95 6.05 -17.73
CA ILE A 104 -1.10 5.21 -16.86
C ILE A 104 -0.06 4.41 -17.64
N LEU A 105 -0.35 4.08 -18.90
CA LEU A 105 0.54 3.36 -19.80
C LEU A 105 0.59 4.06 -21.17
N PRO A 106 1.12 5.30 -21.22
CA PRO A 106 1.09 6.11 -22.41
C PRO A 106 2.04 5.58 -23.48
N GLU A 107 1.64 5.72 -24.74
CA GLU A 107 2.46 5.39 -25.90
C GLU A 107 3.02 6.66 -26.54
N ALA A 108 4.11 6.51 -27.28
CA ALA A 108 4.60 7.61 -28.10
C ALA A 108 3.57 7.94 -29.20
N PRO A 109 3.39 9.21 -29.55
CA PRO A 109 2.50 9.59 -30.64
C PRO A 109 3.01 9.03 -32.00
N PRO A 110 2.12 8.91 -33.00
CA PRO A 110 2.54 8.61 -34.37
C PRO A 110 3.62 9.59 -34.84
N GLY A 111 4.72 9.07 -35.41
CA GLY A 111 5.89 9.87 -35.80
C GLY A 111 6.97 10.00 -34.72
N GLY A 112 6.78 9.37 -33.56
CA GLY A 112 7.74 9.41 -32.45
C GLY A 112 7.57 10.65 -31.57
N GLY A 113 8.15 10.62 -30.38
CA GLY A 113 8.08 11.72 -29.41
C GLY A 113 8.03 11.22 -27.97
N ASP A 114 8.00 12.18 -27.04
CA ASP A 114 7.93 11.88 -25.62
C ASP A 114 6.51 11.45 -25.21
N ARG A 115 6.37 10.17 -24.83
CA ARG A 115 5.12 9.58 -24.34
C ARG A 115 4.60 10.27 -23.08
N TYR A 116 5.46 10.74 -22.19
CA TYR A 116 5.06 11.35 -20.92
C TYR A 116 4.50 12.76 -21.15
N ALA A 117 5.14 13.53 -22.02
CA ALA A 117 4.62 14.83 -22.45
C ALA A 117 3.26 14.66 -23.18
N SER A 118 3.09 13.58 -23.93
CA SER A 118 1.80 13.23 -24.55
C SER A 118 0.71 12.97 -23.51
N ALA A 119 1.02 12.15 -22.49
CA ALA A 119 0.11 11.87 -21.37
C ALA A 119 -0.31 13.16 -20.62
N ALA A 120 0.65 14.06 -20.36
CA ALA A 120 0.37 15.33 -19.71
C ALA A 120 -0.57 16.23 -20.54
N ARG A 121 -0.35 16.33 -21.86
CA ARG A 121 -1.27 17.07 -22.76
C ARG A 121 -2.65 16.44 -22.81
N LEU A 122 -2.74 15.11 -22.86
CA LEU A 122 -4.02 14.40 -22.86
C LEU A 122 -4.78 14.63 -21.55
N LEU A 123 -4.09 14.55 -20.41
CA LEU A 123 -4.67 14.86 -19.10
C LEU A 123 -5.18 16.30 -19.02
N ALA A 124 -4.44 17.27 -19.55
CA ALA A 124 -4.88 18.66 -19.64
C ALA A 124 -6.16 18.79 -20.50
N ALA A 125 -6.18 18.15 -21.67
CA ALA A 125 -7.35 18.14 -22.54
C ALA A 125 -8.58 17.49 -21.87
N TRP A 126 -8.39 16.42 -21.08
CA TRP A 126 -9.48 15.80 -20.31
C TRP A 126 -10.04 16.73 -19.23
N ARG A 127 -9.18 17.50 -18.57
CA ARG A 127 -9.62 18.52 -17.58
C ARG A 127 -10.37 19.67 -18.26
N GLU A 128 -9.83 20.21 -19.34
CA GLU A 128 -10.45 21.31 -20.10
C GLU A 128 -11.78 20.90 -20.73
N GLY A 129 -11.86 19.69 -21.28
CA GLY A 129 -13.08 19.11 -21.85
C GLY A 129 -14.10 18.64 -20.81
N GLY A 130 -13.80 18.75 -19.51
CA GLY A 130 -14.70 18.36 -18.42
C GLY A 130 -14.91 16.85 -18.28
N VAL A 131 -14.03 16.03 -18.86
CA VAL A 131 -13.97 14.57 -18.69
C VAL A 131 -13.60 14.24 -17.25
N LEU A 132 -12.63 14.97 -16.70
CA LEU A 132 -12.26 14.94 -15.28
C LEU A 132 -12.73 16.22 -14.60
N ARG A 133 -13.32 16.08 -13.41
CA ARG A 133 -13.78 17.20 -12.59
C ARG A 133 -13.19 17.13 -11.19
N PRO A 134 -12.66 18.25 -10.66
CA PRO A 134 -12.20 18.31 -9.28
C PRO A 134 -13.41 18.29 -8.35
N ASP A 135 -13.26 17.58 -7.23
CA ASP A 135 -14.27 17.61 -6.18
C ASP A 135 -14.34 18.99 -5.50
N PRO A 136 -15.51 19.38 -4.93
CA PRO A 136 -15.69 20.68 -4.32
C PRO A 136 -14.88 20.88 -3.03
N GLY A 137 -14.40 19.79 -2.42
CA GLY A 137 -13.60 19.85 -1.19
C GLY A 137 -12.87 18.54 -0.92
N GLU A 138 -12.06 18.54 0.13
CA GLU A 138 -11.29 17.37 0.53
C GLU A 138 -12.21 16.25 1.05
N SER A 139 -11.95 15.04 0.56
CA SER A 139 -12.76 13.86 0.82
C SER A 139 -11.90 12.61 0.93
N VAL A 140 -12.54 11.56 1.43
CA VAL A 140 -12.08 10.17 1.36
C VAL A 140 -13.08 9.42 0.50
N TYR A 141 -12.59 8.49 -0.32
CA TYR A 141 -13.45 7.69 -1.19
C TYR A 141 -13.48 6.26 -0.66
N VAL A 142 -14.55 5.87 0.01
CA VAL A 142 -14.71 4.46 0.42
C VAL A 142 -15.01 3.64 -0.82
N VAL A 143 -14.32 2.52 -1.01
CA VAL A 143 -14.47 1.64 -2.17
C VAL A 143 -14.70 0.22 -1.67
N ALA A 144 -15.76 -0.41 -2.18
CA ALA A 144 -16.01 -1.84 -2.04
C ALA A 144 -15.72 -2.54 -3.37
N GLN A 145 -15.00 -3.65 -3.29
CA GLN A 145 -14.61 -4.49 -4.43
C GLN A 145 -15.21 -5.88 -4.21
N ASP A 146 -16.13 -6.28 -5.10
CA ASP A 146 -16.80 -7.58 -5.08
C ASP A 146 -16.13 -8.49 -6.11
N TYR A 147 -15.49 -9.57 -5.65
CA TYR A 147 -14.69 -10.45 -6.50
C TYR A 147 -14.90 -11.93 -6.16
N ALA A 148 -14.55 -12.82 -7.08
CA ALA A 148 -14.50 -14.27 -6.84
C ALA A 148 -13.05 -14.71 -6.63
N LEU A 149 -12.87 -15.69 -5.76
CA LEU A 149 -11.65 -16.51 -5.70
C LEU A 149 -11.74 -17.63 -6.73
N ASP A 150 -10.61 -18.24 -7.05
CA ASP A 150 -10.56 -19.42 -7.94
C ASP A 150 -11.36 -20.61 -7.38
N SER A 151 -11.57 -20.65 -6.06
CA SER A 151 -12.47 -21.61 -5.40
C SER A 151 -13.96 -21.39 -5.68
N GLY A 152 -14.33 -20.30 -6.35
CA GLY A 152 -15.71 -19.85 -6.56
C GLY A 152 -16.29 -19.04 -5.39
N GLU A 153 -15.61 -18.96 -4.25
CA GLU A 153 -16.04 -18.15 -3.12
C GLU A 153 -16.08 -16.66 -3.50
N ARG A 154 -17.20 -16.00 -3.19
CA ARG A 154 -17.37 -14.55 -3.43
C ARG A 154 -17.00 -13.78 -2.17
N ARG A 155 -16.18 -12.74 -2.32
CA ARG A 155 -15.79 -11.85 -1.23
C ARG A 155 -15.96 -10.38 -1.60
N THR A 156 -16.17 -9.56 -0.57
CA THR A 156 -16.24 -8.10 -0.68
C THR A 156 -15.15 -7.49 0.17
N ARG A 157 -14.14 -6.88 -0.47
CA ARG A 157 -13.11 -6.10 0.20
C ARG A 157 -13.52 -4.65 0.30
N ILE A 158 -13.47 -4.05 1.49
CA ILE A 158 -13.79 -2.64 1.68
C ILE A 158 -12.55 -1.88 2.14
N GLY A 159 -12.23 -0.80 1.44
CA GLY A 159 -11.14 0.09 1.76
C GLY A 159 -11.50 1.54 1.49
N MET A 160 -10.50 2.42 1.52
CA MET A 160 -10.68 3.82 1.16
C MET A 160 -9.50 4.37 0.37
N LEU A 161 -9.77 5.26 -0.59
CA LEU A 161 -8.77 6.11 -1.21
C LEU A 161 -8.57 7.37 -0.36
N ALA A 162 -7.33 7.62 0.02
CA ALA A 162 -6.90 8.79 0.80
C ALA A 162 -5.45 9.16 0.45
N ALA A 163 -5.00 10.32 0.92
CA ALA A 163 -3.65 10.81 0.67
C ALA A 163 -2.73 10.40 1.82
N VAL A 164 -1.70 9.61 1.51
CA VAL A 164 -0.73 9.12 2.49
C VAL A 164 0.58 9.85 2.33
N ARG A 165 1.24 10.22 3.42
CA ARG A 165 2.56 10.85 3.36
C ARG A 165 3.58 9.93 2.68
N ALA A 166 4.25 10.47 1.68
CA ALA A 166 5.37 9.83 1.02
C ALA A 166 6.65 10.15 1.82
N GLU A 167 6.99 9.25 2.75
CA GLU A 167 8.15 9.40 3.63
C GLU A 167 9.17 8.29 3.34
N PRO A 168 10.48 8.54 3.52
CA PRO A 168 11.47 7.48 3.44
C PRO A 168 11.14 6.34 4.41
N PHE A 169 11.38 5.09 4.02
CA PHE A 169 11.11 3.92 4.87
C PHE A 169 11.84 3.96 6.23
N ALA A 170 12.90 4.77 6.35
CA ALA A 170 13.56 5.06 7.62
C ALA A 170 12.61 5.64 8.68
N SER A 171 11.50 6.30 8.30
CA SER A 171 10.48 6.80 9.24
C SER A 171 9.67 5.66 9.89
N ARG A 172 9.64 4.48 9.26
CA ARG A 172 8.88 3.29 9.68
C ARG A 172 7.36 3.47 9.78
N ARG A 173 6.81 4.61 9.35
CA ARG A 173 5.36 4.87 9.30
C ARG A 173 4.68 4.17 8.13
N VAL A 174 5.42 3.92 7.05
CA VAL A 174 5.04 3.02 5.95
C VAL A 174 6.13 1.97 5.80
N ARG A 175 5.74 0.70 5.69
CA ARG A 175 6.66 -0.44 5.65
C ARG A 175 6.56 -1.22 4.33
N PRO A 176 7.69 -1.46 3.66
CA PRO A 176 7.75 -2.34 2.51
C PRO A 176 7.81 -3.81 2.96
N HIS A 177 7.62 -4.72 2.02
CA HIS A 177 7.88 -6.15 2.17
C HIS A 177 8.68 -6.74 0.99
N GLU A 178 9.03 -5.92 0.00
CA GLU A 178 9.90 -6.26 -1.13
C GLU A 178 10.94 -5.16 -1.36
N GLN A 179 11.98 -5.48 -2.12
CA GLN A 179 12.93 -4.52 -2.66
C GLN A 179 12.47 -4.08 -4.06
N THR A 180 12.69 -2.82 -4.39
CA THR A 180 12.34 -2.26 -5.70
C THR A 180 13.50 -2.31 -6.69
N HIS A 181 13.18 -2.29 -7.98
CA HIS A 181 14.14 -2.18 -9.08
C HIS A 181 14.21 -0.73 -9.62
N SER A 182 15.39 -0.33 -10.09
CA SER A 182 15.67 1.05 -10.52
C SER A 182 14.93 1.45 -11.82
N ALA A 183 14.76 0.54 -12.77
CA ALA A 183 14.16 0.86 -14.08
C ALA A 183 12.66 1.23 -14.00
N PRO A 184 11.78 0.45 -13.34
CA PRO A 184 10.37 0.84 -13.16
C PRO A 184 10.20 2.18 -12.42
N LYS A 185 11.07 2.46 -11.44
CA LYS A 185 11.06 3.71 -10.67
C LYS A 185 11.36 4.94 -11.54
N ALA A 186 12.36 4.85 -12.42
CA ALA A 186 12.72 5.96 -13.31
C ALA A 186 11.58 6.29 -14.28
N ASP A 187 10.94 5.28 -14.86
CA ASP A 187 9.80 5.46 -15.76
C ASP A 187 8.62 6.15 -15.05
N ARG A 188 8.24 5.66 -13.86
CA ARG A 188 7.14 6.24 -13.08
C ARG A 188 7.44 7.67 -12.62
N LEU A 189 8.68 7.96 -12.24
CA LEU A 189 9.09 9.31 -11.88
C LEU A 189 9.02 10.27 -13.07
N ALA A 190 9.42 9.82 -14.27
CA ALA A 190 9.28 10.62 -15.49
C ALA A 190 7.81 10.93 -15.80
N LEU A 191 6.92 9.94 -15.70
CA LEU A 191 5.48 10.16 -15.86
C LEU A 191 4.93 11.15 -14.84
N LEU A 192 5.23 10.94 -13.54
CA LEU A 192 4.76 11.81 -12.45
C LEU A 192 5.25 13.25 -12.59
N ARG A 193 6.50 13.48 -13.04
CA ARG A 193 7.03 14.82 -13.30
C ARG A 193 6.25 15.56 -14.38
N HIS A 194 5.85 14.86 -15.45
CA HIS A 194 5.10 15.46 -16.55
C HIS A 194 3.64 15.71 -16.19
N THR A 195 2.98 14.74 -15.54
CA THR A 195 1.54 14.82 -15.26
C THR A 195 1.24 15.57 -13.96
N ARG A 196 2.21 15.63 -13.04
CA ARG A 196 2.09 16.19 -11.69
C ARG A 196 0.85 15.65 -10.95
N THR A 197 0.50 14.39 -11.25
CA THR A 197 -0.76 13.76 -10.83
C THR A 197 -0.50 12.29 -10.47
N ASN A 198 -1.02 11.86 -9.31
CA ASN A 198 -1.05 10.45 -8.97
C ASN A 198 -2.17 9.77 -9.76
N LEU A 199 -1.82 9.09 -10.85
CA LEU A 199 -2.78 8.44 -11.76
C LEU A 199 -3.23 7.06 -11.26
N GLU A 200 -2.47 6.46 -10.34
CA GLU A 200 -2.72 5.15 -9.76
C GLU A 200 -2.54 5.21 -8.26
N SER A 201 -3.29 4.37 -7.54
CA SER A 201 -3.15 4.23 -6.10
C SER A 201 -2.08 3.20 -5.74
N ILE A 202 -1.53 3.34 -4.55
CA ILE A 202 -0.77 2.29 -3.86
C ILE A 202 -1.75 1.49 -3.01
N PHE A 203 -1.58 0.18 -2.92
CA PHE A 203 -2.39 -0.64 -2.02
C PHE A 203 -1.70 -0.79 -0.66
N LEU A 204 -2.32 -0.28 0.40
CA LEU A 204 -1.82 -0.31 1.77
C LEU A 204 -2.75 -1.10 2.71
N LEU A 205 -2.15 -1.78 3.68
CA LEU A 205 -2.82 -2.44 4.79
C LEU A 205 -2.61 -1.65 6.08
N ALA A 206 -3.71 -1.38 6.79
CA ALA A 206 -3.69 -0.76 8.10
C ALA A 206 -3.93 -1.81 9.20
N PRO A 207 -3.01 -1.95 10.18
CA PRO A 207 -3.28 -2.75 11.37
C PRO A 207 -4.51 -2.24 12.11
N ASP A 208 -5.44 -3.14 12.40
CA ASP A 208 -6.76 -2.80 12.91
C ASP A 208 -7.28 -3.85 13.92
N PRO A 209 -6.55 -4.09 15.03
CA PRO A 209 -6.85 -5.20 15.94
C PRO A 209 -8.22 -5.10 16.60
N ASP A 210 -8.70 -3.88 16.87
CA ASP A 210 -10.04 -3.63 17.43
C ASP A 210 -11.14 -3.53 16.35
N ARG A 211 -10.78 -3.69 15.06
CA ARG A 211 -11.65 -3.58 13.87
C ARG A 211 -12.37 -2.24 13.73
N ALA A 212 -11.87 -1.16 14.33
CA ALA A 212 -12.52 0.14 14.31
C ALA A 212 -12.56 0.74 12.88
N LEU A 213 -11.47 0.63 12.12
CA LEU A 213 -11.45 1.10 10.73
C LEU A 213 -12.40 0.28 9.86
N ALA A 214 -12.32 -1.06 9.95
CA ALA A 214 -13.18 -1.97 9.19
C ALA A 214 -14.67 -1.67 9.44
N ARG A 215 -15.09 -1.49 10.70
CA ARG A 215 -16.49 -1.16 11.03
C ARG A 215 -16.91 0.20 10.50
N ALA A 216 -16.04 1.21 10.56
CA ALA A 216 -16.34 2.55 10.06
C ALA A 216 -16.51 2.54 8.52
N LEU A 217 -15.63 1.83 7.80
CA LEU A 217 -15.74 1.66 6.34
C LEU A 217 -17.00 0.89 5.95
N ALA A 218 -17.30 -0.22 6.64
CA ALA A 218 -18.52 -1.00 6.41
C ALA A 218 -19.79 -0.17 6.68
N LYS A 219 -19.77 0.70 7.70
CA LYS A 219 -20.89 1.60 7.99
C LYS A 219 -21.15 2.55 6.82
N VAL A 220 -20.11 3.15 6.23
CA VAL A 220 -20.26 3.96 5.01
C VAL A 220 -20.79 3.12 3.85
N ALA A 221 -20.22 1.93 3.62
CA ALA A 221 -20.60 1.05 2.53
C ALA A 221 -22.02 0.47 2.65
N SER A 222 -22.67 0.61 3.81
CA SER A 222 -24.09 0.24 3.99
C SER A 222 -25.07 1.24 3.34
N GLY A 223 -24.61 2.44 2.97
CA GLY A 223 -25.39 3.44 2.26
C GLY A 223 -25.45 3.24 0.74
N VAL A 224 -26.10 4.16 0.04
CA VAL A 224 -26.18 4.17 -1.43
C VAL A 224 -24.84 4.63 -2.03
N PRO A 225 -24.20 3.86 -2.92
CA PRO A 225 -22.96 4.27 -3.56
C PRO A 225 -23.19 5.45 -4.52
N ALA A 226 -22.20 6.34 -4.57
CA ALA A 226 -22.20 7.47 -5.50
C ALA A 226 -21.96 7.00 -6.95
N VAL A 227 -21.14 5.97 -7.15
CA VAL A 227 -20.89 5.36 -8.45
C VAL A 227 -20.76 3.84 -8.32
N ARG A 228 -21.07 3.15 -9.42
CA ARG A 228 -20.89 1.70 -9.60
C ARG A 228 -20.16 1.47 -10.90
N ALA A 229 -19.27 0.48 -10.92
CA ALA A 229 -18.57 0.05 -12.12
C ALA A 229 -18.25 -1.44 -12.03
N GLU A 230 -17.73 -1.98 -13.12
CA GLU A 230 -17.18 -3.33 -13.18
C GLU A 230 -15.90 -3.28 -14.01
N LEU A 231 -14.89 -4.04 -13.58
CA LEU A 231 -13.68 -4.26 -14.34
C LEU A 231 -13.29 -5.73 -14.23
N ASP A 232 -13.34 -6.44 -15.36
CA ASP A 232 -12.86 -7.81 -15.51
C ASP A 232 -13.40 -8.75 -14.41
N GLY A 233 -14.72 -8.73 -14.17
CA GLY A 233 -15.39 -9.57 -13.18
C GLY A 233 -15.35 -9.04 -11.73
N VAL A 234 -14.66 -7.93 -11.48
CA VAL A 234 -14.64 -7.23 -10.19
C VAL A 234 -15.68 -6.11 -10.18
N GLY A 235 -16.71 -6.27 -9.34
CA GLY A 235 -17.69 -5.22 -9.10
C GLY A 235 -17.10 -4.12 -8.20
N LEU A 236 -17.29 -2.86 -8.58
CA LEU A 236 -16.76 -1.70 -7.87
C LEU A 236 -17.90 -0.80 -7.43
N ARG A 237 -17.89 -0.41 -6.15
CA ARG A 237 -18.83 0.55 -5.57
C ARG A 237 -18.05 1.59 -4.80
N GLN A 238 -18.36 2.86 -4.97
CA GLN A 238 -17.65 3.95 -4.30
C GLN A 238 -18.60 4.93 -3.62
N TRP A 239 -18.22 5.41 -2.45
CA TRP A 239 -18.91 6.44 -1.67
C TRP A 239 -17.96 7.62 -1.43
N LEU A 240 -18.48 8.83 -1.53
CA LEU A 240 -17.74 10.05 -1.20
C LEU A 240 -18.02 10.43 0.26
N VAL A 241 -16.97 10.63 1.04
CA VAL A 241 -17.06 11.02 2.46
C VAL A 241 -16.25 12.29 2.66
N SER A 242 -16.88 13.35 3.18
CA SER A 242 -16.24 14.66 3.39
C SER A 242 -16.42 15.13 4.84
N GLY A 243 -15.69 16.18 5.24
CA GLY A 243 -15.83 16.80 6.56
C GLY A 243 -15.37 15.91 7.73
N ALA A 244 -16.02 16.05 8.88
CA ALA A 244 -15.63 15.32 10.10
C ALA A 244 -15.56 13.78 9.92
N PRO A 245 -16.52 13.12 9.23
CA PRO A 245 -16.42 11.68 8.94
C PRO A 245 -15.16 11.29 8.15
N ALA A 246 -14.70 12.11 7.20
CA ALA A 246 -13.48 11.86 6.43
C ALA A 246 -12.22 11.98 7.31
N THR A 247 -12.20 12.98 8.18
CA THR A 247 -11.14 13.17 9.18
C THR A 247 -11.07 11.98 10.16
N ASP A 248 -12.21 11.45 10.59
CA ASP A 248 -12.24 10.28 11.47
C ASP A 248 -11.72 9.01 10.79
N LEU A 249 -12.12 8.75 9.53
CA LEU A 249 -11.61 7.62 8.76
C LEU A 249 -10.09 7.69 8.57
N THR A 250 -9.58 8.86 8.19
CA THR A 250 -8.12 9.07 7.99
C THR A 250 -7.35 8.95 9.29
N ARG A 251 -7.88 9.45 10.42
CA ARG A 251 -7.32 9.24 11.76
C ARG A 251 -7.28 7.75 12.12
N LEU A 252 -8.35 7.00 11.87
CA LEU A 252 -8.40 5.55 12.15
C LEU A 252 -7.38 4.78 11.31
N ALA A 253 -7.25 5.11 10.03
CA ALA A 253 -6.27 4.47 9.15
C ALA A 253 -4.82 4.84 9.49
N GLY A 254 -4.56 6.08 9.88
CA GLY A 254 -3.22 6.59 10.19
C GLY A 254 -2.76 6.43 11.63
N ARG A 255 -3.50 5.71 12.48
CA ARG A 255 -3.18 5.54 13.92
C ARG A 255 -1.97 4.64 14.19
N ALA A 256 -1.61 3.81 13.22
CA ALA A 256 -0.47 2.90 13.27
C ALA A 256 0.33 2.98 11.95
N GLN A 257 1.44 2.24 11.89
CA GLN A 257 2.20 2.10 10.66
C GLN A 257 1.38 1.37 9.58
N LEU A 258 1.50 1.80 8.33
CA LEU A 258 0.89 1.16 7.17
C LEU A 258 1.88 0.18 6.52
N TYR A 259 1.37 -0.88 5.91
CA TYR A 259 2.16 -1.85 5.17
C TYR A 259 1.79 -1.79 3.71
N ILE A 260 2.77 -1.71 2.82
CA ILE A 260 2.50 -1.77 1.38
C ILE A 260 2.12 -3.22 1.05
N ALA A 261 0.95 -3.43 0.46
CA ALA A 261 0.54 -4.70 -0.13
C ALA A 261 0.88 -4.77 -1.62
N ASP A 262 0.79 -3.64 -2.32
CA ASP A 262 1.19 -3.50 -3.72
C ASP A 262 1.58 -2.04 -4.02
N GLY A 263 2.53 -1.85 -4.94
CA GLY A 263 2.93 -0.53 -5.41
C GLY A 263 4.19 0.08 -4.76
N HIS A 264 5.19 -0.72 -4.40
CA HIS A 264 6.44 -0.24 -3.78
C HIS A 264 7.21 0.71 -4.72
N HIS A 265 7.26 0.39 -6.02
CA HIS A 265 7.82 1.30 -7.04
C HIS A 265 7.11 2.66 -7.07
N ARG A 266 5.77 2.65 -6.95
CA ARG A 266 4.93 3.86 -6.92
C ARG A 266 5.18 4.65 -5.63
N TYR A 267 5.32 3.99 -4.48
CA TYR A 267 5.62 4.64 -3.21
C TYR A 267 6.97 5.35 -3.25
N GLU A 268 8.02 4.65 -3.65
CA GLU A 268 9.35 5.24 -3.72
C GLU A 268 9.48 6.34 -4.77
N THR A 269 8.72 6.23 -5.87
CA THR A 269 8.59 7.31 -6.86
C THR A 269 8.00 8.55 -6.21
N ALA A 270 6.93 8.41 -5.43
CA ALA A 270 6.32 9.53 -4.72
C ALA A 270 7.25 10.11 -3.64
N VAL A 271 8.03 9.28 -2.94
CA VAL A 271 9.04 9.76 -1.97
C VAL A 271 10.12 10.59 -2.68
N ALA A 272 10.65 10.11 -3.80
CA ALA A 272 11.64 10.85 -4.59
C ALA A 272 11.05 12.17 -5.14
N TYR A 273 9.83 12.12 -5.68
CA TYR A 273 9.15 13.30 -6.17
C TYR A 273 8.87 14.32 -5.05
N GLY A 274 8.47 13.88 -3.85
CA GLY A 274 8.27 14.75 -2.69
C GLY A 274 9.56 15.38 -2.14
N GLN A 275 10.73 14.78 -2.42
CA GLN A 275 12.03 15.39 -2.13
C GLN A 275 12.36 16.51 -3.13
N GLU A 276 11.96 16.36 -4.39
CA GLU A 276 12.08 17.38 -5.43
C GLU A 276 11.04 18.51 -5.26
N HIS A 277 9.87 18.16 -4.74
CA HIS A 277 8.68 19.00 -4.60
C HIS A 277 8.06 18.83 -3.21
N PRO A 278 8.57 19.53 -2.16
CA PRO A 278 8.11 19.38 -0.78
C PRO A 278 6.61 19.65 -0.56
N GLU A 279 5.95 20.38 -1.46
CA GLU A 279 4.50 20.60 -1.47
C GLU A 279 3.70 19.35 -1.90
N ALA A 280 4.35 18.39 -2.58
CA ALA A 280 3.78 17.15 -3.07
C ALA A 280 4.19 15.96 -2.18
N ASP A 281 4.10 16.14 -0.87
CA ASP A 281 4.53 15.16 0.15
C ASP A 281 3.56 13.98 0.36
N ARG A 282 2.60 13.79 -0.55
CA ARG A 282 1.55 12.77 -0.44
C ARG A 282 1.31 12.00 -1.72
N VAL A 283 0.90 10.75 -1.55
CA VAL A 283 0.57 9.80 -2.61
C VAL A 283 -0.83 9.25 -2.43
N LEU A 284 -1.55 9.08 -3.54
CA LEU A 284 -2.86 8.44 -3.56
C LEU A 284 -2.72 6.98 -3.14
N SER A 285 -3.47 6.57 -2.12
CA SER A 285 -3.39 5.20 -1.59
C SER A 285 -4.77 4.63 -1.33
N PHE A 286 -4.97 3.37 -1.73
CA PHE A 286 -6.09 2.55 -1.31
C PHE A 286 -5.71 1.81 -0.03
N ILE A 287 -6.39 2.13 1.07
CA ILE A 287 -6.07 1.61 2.41
C ILE A 287 -7.19 0.65 2.82
N VAL A 288 -6.81 -0.58 3.16
CA VAL A 288 -7.72 -1.61 3.66
C VAL A 288 -7.32 -1.99 5.08
N SER A 289 -8.31 -2.26 5.93
CA SER A 289 -8.05 -2.84 7.25
C SER A 289 -7.46 -4.24 7.09
N ALA A 290 -6.37 -4.53 7.80
CA ALA A 290 -5.83 -5.89 7.87
C ALA A 290 -6.80 -6.90 8.53
N ALA A 291 -7.87 -6.41 9.18
CA ALA A 291 -8.93 -7.22 9.75
C ALA A 291 -10.22 -7.21 8.89
N ASP A 292 -10.15 -6.71 7.65
CA ASP A 292 -11.25 -6.80 6.69
C ASP A 292 -11.47 -8.26 6.28
N PRO A 293 -12.69 -8.81 6.43
CA PRO A 293 -12.96 -10.22 6.12
C PRO A 293 -12.88 -10.52 4.61
N GLY A 294 -12.98 -9.50 3.77
CA GLY A 294 -12.80 -9.61 2.33
C GLY A 294 -11.36 -9.41 1.88
N LEU A 295 -10.40 -9.17 2.78
CA LEU A 295 -8.99 -9.21 2.45
C LEU A 295 -8.57 -10.66 2.24
N THR A 296 -8.10 -10.98 1.04
CA THR A 296 -7.55 -12.29 0.70
C THR A 296 -6.12 -12.12 0.24
N ILE A 297 -5.21 -12.90 0.82
CA ILE A 297 -3.80 -12.99 0.41
C ILE A 297 -3.58 -14.46 0.03
N LEU A 298 -3.37 -14.70 -1.27
CA LEU A 298 -3.10 -16.03 -1.80
C LEU A 298 -1.58 -16.30 -1.78
N PRO A 299 -1.16 -17.58 -1.69
CA PRO A 299 0.24 -17.93 -1.75
C PRO A 299 0.86 -17.55 -3.10
N THR A 300 2.12 -17.10 -3.08
CA THR A 300 2.88 -16.87 -4.31
C THR A 300 3.52 -18.17 -4.78
N HIS A 301 3.24 -18.58 -6.02
CA HIS A 301 3.85 -19.74 -6.64
C HIS A 301 5.15 -19.34 -7.36
N ARG A 302 6.23 -20.10 -7.15
CA ARG A 302 7.50 -19.93 -7.87
C ARG A 302 7.87 -21.22 -8.57
N ILE A 303 8.22 -21.13 -9.85
CA ILE A 303 8.74 -22.26 -10.63
C ILE A 303 10.25 -22.07 -10.79
N VAL A 304 11.01 -23.04 -10.30
CA VAL A 304 12.48 -23.02 -10.39
C VAL A 304 12.90 -23.84 -11.60
N PHE A 305 13.60 -23.22 -12.57
CA PHE A 305 14.18 -23.84 -13.77
C PHE A 305 15.72 -23.94 -13.69
N GLY A 306 16.39 -24.69 -14.60
CA GLY A 306 17.86 -24.89 -14.62
C GLY A 306 18.38 -26.28 -14.17
N GLN A 307 19.70 -26.47 -14.19
CA GLN A 307 20.35 -27.71 -13.71
C GLN A 307 20.45 -27.73 -12.17
N GLY A 308 20.74 -28.90 -11.57
CA GLY A 308 21.01 -29.01 -10.13
C GLY A 308 19.78 -29.15 -9.22
N ARG A 309 18.64 -29.57 -9.77
CA ARG A 309 17.36 -29.74 -9.06
C ARG A 309 17.12 -31.17 -8.54
N ASP A 310 18.18 -31.87 -8.14
CA ASP A 310 18.06 -33.20 -7.56
C ASP A 310 17.28 -33.13 -6.24
N PRO A 311 16.08 -33.75 -6.14
CA PRO A 311 15.22 -33.62 -4.96
C PRO A 311 15.90 -34.08 -3.68
N GLY A 312 16.74 -35.12 -3.74
CA GLY A 312 17.47 -35.65 -2.59
C GLY A 312 18.46 -34.65 -2.03
N LYS A 313 19.33 -34.10 -2.90
CA LYS A 313 20.31 -33.07 -2.51
C LYS A 313 19.65 -31.81 -1.96
N LEU A 314 18.59 -31.34 -2.62
CA LEU A 314 17.85 -30.15 -2.18
C LEU A 314 17.20 -30.36 -0.81
N VAL A 315 16.50 -31.49 -0.62
CA VAL A 315 15.87 -31.82 0.66
C VAL A 315 16.90 -31.95 1.78
N THR A 316 18.06 -32.56 1.52
CA THR A 316 19.14 -32.64 2.51
C THR A 316 19.65 -31.25 2.90
N ALA A 317 19.91 -30.37 1.93
CA ALA A 317 20.36 -29.01 2.21
C ALA A 317 19.29 -28.18 2.96
N TRP A 318 18.01 -28.34 2.62
CA TRP A 318 16.93 -27.60 3.28
C TRP A 318 16.70 -28.00 4.74
N ARG A 319 17.07 -29.23 5.15
CA ARG A 319 16.99 -29.66 6.54
C ARG A 319 17.90 -28.87 7.49
N GLU A 320 18.88 -28.15 6.97
CA GLU A 320 19.69 -27.22 7.77
C GLU A 320 18.91 -25.98 8.23
N TRP A 321 17.85 -25.62 7.51
CA TRP A 321 17.12 -24.37 7.69
C TRP A 321 15.63 -24.56 8.02
N PHE A 322 15.06 -25.72 7.66
CA PHE A 322 13.62 -25.99 7.72
C PHE A 322 13.29 -27.34 8.35
N GLU A 323 12.13 -27.40 8.98
CA GLU A 323 11.48 -28.66 9.29
C GLU A 323 10.88 -29.25 8.00
N VAL A 324 11.56 -30.26 7.43
CA VAL A 324 11.12 -30.89 6.18
C VAL A 324 10.18 -32.07 6.44
N GLY A 325 8.92 -31.91 6.03
CA GLY A 325 7.89 -32.95 6.06
C GLY A 325 7.54 -33.46 4.66
N ARG A 326 7.07 -34.72 4.56
CA ARG A 326 6.45 -35.20 3.31
C ARG A 326 4.98 -34.79 3.26
N VAL A 327 4.52 -34.42 2.06
CA VAL A 327 3.09 -34.23 1.79
C VAL A 327 2.55 -35.52 1.19
N ALA A 328 1.42 -36.01 1.70
CA ALA A 328 0.81 -37.23 1.21
C ALA A 328 0.30 -37.03 -0.23
N PRO A 329 0.45 -38.01 -1.14
CA PRO A 329 0.04 -37.84 -2.55
C PRO A 329 -1.44 -37.51 -2.76
N CYS A 330 -2.31 -37.92 -1.83
CA CYS A 330 -3.75 -37.65 -1.88
C CYS A 330 -4.15 -36.30 -1.25
N MET A 331 -3.22 -35.60 -0.61
CA MET A 331 -3.50 -34.37 0.11
C MET A 331 -3.45 -33.17 -0.84
N ASP A 332 -4.46 -32.31 -0.76
CA ASP A 332 -4.43 -31.05 -1.48
C ASP A 332 -3.30 -30.15 -0.93
N ARG A 333 -2.50 -29.60 -1.84
CA ARG A 333 -1.32 -28.80 -1.48
C ARG A 333 -1.72 -27.48 -0.82
N VAL A 334 -2.84 -26.89 -1.23
CA VAL A 334 -3.32 -25.61 -0.71
C VAL A 334 -3.91 -25.82 0.68
N GLU A 335 -4.68 -26.90 0.88
CA GLU A 335 -5.19 -27.26 2.21
C GLU A 335 -4.05 -27.53 3.19
N ARG A 336 -3.02 -28.30 2.77
CA ARG A 336 -1.85 -28.56 3.62
C ARG A 336 -1.08 -27.29 3.94
N LEU A 337 -0.88 -26.42 2.96
CA LEU A 337 -0.23 -25.14 3.18
C LEU A 337 -1.05 -24.27 4.16
N ALA A 338 -2.37 -24.24 4.00
CA ALA A 338 -3.26 -23.50 4.88
C ALA A 338 -3.26 -24.02 6.32
N GLU A 339 -3.13 -25.33 6.52
CA GLU A 339 -2.98 -25.95 7.84
C GLU A 339 -1.66 -25.52 8.51
N LEU A 340 -0.53 -25.71 7.82
CA LEU A 340 0.80 -25.36 8.32
C LEU A 340 0.95 -23.84 8.57
N GLY A 341 0.34 -23.04 7.70
CA GLY A 341 0.37 -21.59 7.72
C GLY A 341 -0.36 -20.93 8.90
N ARG A 342 -1.14 -21.68 9.70
CA ARG A 342 -1.88 -21.12 10.85
C ARG A 342 -0.96 -20.65 11.97
N GLU A 343 0.17 -21.34 12.15
CA GLU A 343 1.07 -21.13 13.29
C GLU A 343 2.44 -20.62 12.84
N ARG A 344 2.88 -21.02 11.64
CA ARG A 344 4.25 -20.80 11.16
C ARG A 344 4.25 -20.39 9.69
N THR A 345 5.36 -19.80 9.24
CA THR A 345 5.57 -19.59 7.81
C THR A 345 5.83 -20.96 7.18
N ALA A 346 5.14 -21.28 6.09
CA ALA A 346 5.29 -22.56 5.44
C ALA A 346 5.34 -22.39 3.92
N CYS A 347 5.99 -23.33 3.24
CA CYS A 347 5.86 -23.48 1.80
C CYS A 347 5.77 -24.95 1.41
N ILE A 348 5.08 -25.22 0.30
CA ILE A 348 5.05 -26.54 -0.33
C ILE A 348 5.96 -26.50 -1.55
N VAL A 349 6.87 -27.47 -1.62
CA VAL A 349 7.70 -27.71 -2.81
C VAL A 349 7.19 -28.96 -3.49
N ALA A 350 6.69 -28.79 -4.71
CA ALA A 350 6.28 -29.89 -5.56
C ALA A 350 7.43 -30.32 -6.47
N PHE A 351 7.77 -31.61 -6.44
CA PHE A 351 8.69 -32.21 -7.41
C PHE A 351 7.89 -33.02 -8.43
N PRO A 352 7.68 -32.50 -9.66
CA PRO A 352 6.87 -33.18 -10.67
C PRO A 352 7.37 -34.61 -10.92
N GLY A 353 6.47 -35.59 -10.82
CA GLY A 353 6.79 -37.01 -11.03
C GLY A 353 7.53 -37.69 -9.88
N ALA A 354 7.70 -37.03 -8.73
CA ALA A 354 8.35 -37.61 -7.55
C ALA A 354 7.44 -37.53 -6.32
N TYR A 355 7.74 -36.65 -5.37
CA TYR A 355 6.98 -36.45 -4.13
C TYR A 355 6.98 -34.98 -3.77
N ASP A 356 6.02 -34.57 -2.95
CA ASP A 356 5.93 -33.20 -2.46
C ASP A 356 6.46 -33.11 -1.02
N VAL A 357 7.06 -31.98 -0.69
CA VAL A 357 7.54 -31.71 0.67
C VAL A 357 7.00 -30.39 1.20
N SER A 358 6.78 -30.33 2.51
CA SER A 358 6.56 -29.10 3.24
C SER A 358 7.85 -28.63 3.87
N LEU A 359 8.13 -27.33 3.78
CA LEU A 359 9.17 -26.66 4.54
C LEU A 359 8.48 -25.69 5.50
N VAL A 360 8.80 -25.79 6.78
CA VAL A 360 8.27 -24.94 7.86
C VAL A 360 9.42 -24.32 8.64
#